data_AF-A0A7S0KJV6-F1
#
_entry.id   AF-A0A7S0KJV6-F1
#
_cell.length_a   1.000
_cell.length_b   1.000
_cell.length_c   1.000
_cell.angle_alpha   90.00
_cell.angle_beta   90.00
_cell.angle_gamma   90.00
#
_symmetry.space_group_name_H-M   'P 1'
#
loop_
_entity.id
_entity.type
_entity.pdbx_description
1 polymer ?
#
loop_
_entity_poly.entity_id
_entity_poly.type
_entity_poly.pdbx_seq_one_letter_code
_entity_poly.pdbx_strand_id
1 'polypeptide(L)'
;VSSRAFSYYNVTSEDVDRYKATLEDADTTKEEFMTALRHLSSMLMTRDLLTSSMIGKVVSRLRRKHPDEEVRKLAGAMVDKWKLEVIRQVDVDRKVERRSRGDVRTFIETGRGGSGWKR
;
A
#
# COMPACT_ATOMS: atom_id res chain seq x y z
N VAL A 1 13.40 10.50 -20.99
CA VAL A 1 12.25 9.58 -20.86
C VAL A 1 12.06 9.26 -19.39
N SER A 2 10.94 9.68 -18.80
CA SER A 2 10.23 9.14 -17.62
C SER A 2 9.47 10.30 -16.99
N SER A 3 8.24 10.51 -17.47
CA SER A 3 7.35 11.54 -16.97
C SER A 3 6.93 11.16 -15.56
N ARG A 4 7.17 12.07 -14.62
CA ARG A 4 6.82 12.06 -13.18
C ARG A 4 5.35 11.71 -12.87
N ALA A 5 4.51 11.54 -13.88
CA ALA A 5 3.13 11.09 -13.80
C ALA A 5 2.98 9.55 -13.79
N PHE A 6 3.96 8.77 -14.29
CA PHE A 6 3.84 7.30 -14.34
C PHE A 6 4.03 6.62 -12.97
N SER A 7 4.73 7.28 -12.03
CA SER A 7 4.98 6.76 -10.68
C SER A 7 3.73 6.69 -9.80
N TYR A 8 2.63 7.33 -10.21
CA TYR A 8 1.39 7.35 -9.43
C TYR A 8 0.45 6.17 -9.73
N TYR A 9 0.62 5.48 -10.87
CA TYR A 9 -0.38 4.49 -11.30
C TYR A 9 0.18 3.10 -11.66
N ASN A 10 1.47 2.97 -12.01
CA ASN A 10 2.08 1.67 -12.33
C ASN A 10 3.29 1.39 -11.43
N VAL A 11 3.05 1.19 -10.13
CA VAL A 11 4.08 0.71 -9.21
C VAL A 11 4.08 -0.81 -9.24
N THR A 12 5.16 -1.43 -9.73
CA THR A 12 5.34 -2.88 -9.71
C THR A 12 6.13 -3.33 -8.48
N SER A 13 6.03 -4.61 -8.11
CA SER A 13 6.88 -5.20 -7.07
C SER A 13 8.37 -5.03 -7.39
N GLU A 14 8.71 -5.16 -8.66
CA GLU A 14 10.06 -5.06 -9.20
C GLU A 14 10.63 -3.65 -9.02
N ASP A 15 9.80 -2.62 -9.19
CA ASP A 15 10.21 -1.23 -8.92
C ASP A 15 10.53 -1.02 -7.44
N VAL A 16 9.67 -1.56 -6.56
CA VAL A 16 9.88 -1.47 -5.11
C VAL A 16 11.13 -2.24 -4.70
N ASP A 17 11.35 -3.43 -5.25
CA ASP A 17 12.49 -4.27 -4.94
C ASP A 17 13.82 -3.66 -5.43
N ARG A 18 13.80 -2.92 -6.55
CA ARG A 18 14.97 -2.16 -7.01
C ARG A 18 15.42 -1.14 -5.99
N TYR A 19 14.50 -0.31 -5.50
CA TYR A 19 14.83 0.70 -4.49
C TYR A 19 15.13 0.05 -3.13
N LYS A 20 14.49 -1.07 -2.81
CA LYS A 20 14.80 -1.86 -1.61
C LYS A 20 16.25 -2.33 -1.63
N ALA A 21 16.73 -2.87 -2.76
CA ALA A 21 18.12 -3.33 -2.89
C ALA A 21 19.11 -2.20 -2.58
N THR A 22 18.86 -0.99 -3.11
CA THR A 22 19.65 0.22 -2.78
C THR A 22 19.62 0.59 -1.29
N LEU A 23 18.53 0.30 -0.56
CA LEU A 23 18.45 0.57 0.88
C LEU A 23 19.10 -0.53 1.76
N GLU A 24 19.36 -1.70 1.19
CA GLU A 24 19.99 -2.83 1.90
C GLU A 24 21.47 -2.99 1.57
N ASP A 25 21.92 -2.38 0.48
CA ASP A 25 23.32 -2.31 0.09
C ASP A 25 24.11 -1.36 1.00
N ALA A 26 25.21 -1.86 1.55
CA ALA A 26 26.09 -1.13 2.45
C ALA A 26 26.99 -0.13 1.72
N ASP A 27 27.22 -0.33 0.42
CA ASP A 27 28.11 0.52 -0.40
C ASP A 27 27.35 1.68 -1.06
N THR A 28 26.03 1.76 -0.86
CA THR A 28 25.20 2.83 -1.42
C THR A 28 25.59 4.19 -0.85
N THR A 29 25.77 5.17 -1.73
CA THR A 29 26.09 6.54 -1.32
C THR A 29 24.90 7.21 -0.64
N LYS A 30 25.16 8.21 0.21
CA LYS A 30 24.08 8.96 0.88
C LYS A 30 23.09 9.57 -0.12
N GLU A 31 23.56 10.04 -1.26
CA GLU A 31 22.70 10.68 -2.26
C GLU A 31 21.76 9.68 -2.94
N GLU A 32 22.27 8.51 -3.33
CA GLU A 32 21.49 7.41 -3.90
C GLU A 32 20.48 6.87 -2.89
N PHE A 33 20.91 6.67 -1.65
CA PHE A 33 20.07 6.21 -0.55
C PHE A 33 18.89 7.16 -0.31
N MET A 34 19.15 8.46 -0.24
CA MET A 34 18.12 9.48 -0.05
C MET A 34 17.19 9.58 -1.27
N THR A 35 17.74 9.40 -2.47
CA THR A 35 16.95 9.39 -3.70
C THR A 35 16.00 8.18 -3.73
N ALA A 36 16.47 6.99 -3.35
CA ALA A 36 15.65 5.80 -3.21
C ALA A 36 14.51 5.99 -2.19
N LEU A 37 14.80 6.55 -1.01
CA LEU A 37 13.75 6.85 -0.02
C LEU A 37 12.71 7.85 -0.53
N ARG A 38 13.13 8.89 -1.26
CA ARG A 38 12.22 9.87 -1.86
C ARG A 38 11.34 9.25 -2.94
N HIS A 39 11.90 8.37 -3.77
CA HIS A 39 11.12 7.64 -4.78
C HIS A 39 10.07 6.73 -4.11
N LEU A 40 10.46 5.91 -3.15
CA LEU A 40 9.53 5.06 -2.39
C LEU A 40 8.44 5.87 -1.66
N SER A 41 8.79 7.05 -1.12
CA SER A 41 7.84 7.96 -0.48
C SER A 41 6.78 8.48 -1.46
N SER A 42 7.15 8.71 -2.72
CA SER A 42 6.26 9.23 -3.76
C SER A 42 5.34 8.19 -4.40
N MET A 43 5.66 6.90 -4.26
CA MET A 43 4.90 5.79 -4.85
C MET A 43 3.58 5.53 -4.11
N LEU A 44 2.58 5.03 -4.86
CA LEU A 44 1.34 4.52 -4.29
C LEU A 44 1.57 3.10 -3.77
N MET A 45 1.84 3.00 -2.47
CA MET A 45 2.10 1.72 -1.81
C MET A 45 0.80 1.10 -1.32
N THR A 46 0.35 0.04 -1.98
CA THR A 46 -0.80 -0.77 -1.54
C THR A 46 -0.40 -1.76 -0.44
N ARG A 47 -1.40 -2.26 0.29
CA ARG A 47 -1.22 -3.33 1.27
C ARG A 47 -0.50 -4.54 0.67
N ASP A 48 -0.87 -4.92 -0.55
CA ASP A 48 -0.29 -6.08 -1.23
C ASP A 48 1.17 -5.84 -1.59
N LEU A 49 1.51 -4.69 -2.16
CA LEU A 49 2.90 -4.31 -2.47
C LEU A 49 3.78 -4.24 -1.22
N LEU A 50 3.27 -3.68 -0.12
CA LEU A 50 3.99 -3.61 1.14
C LEU A 50 4.24 -5.01 1.75
N THR A 51 3.29 -5.93 1.55
CA THR A 51 3.36 -7.30 2.06
C THR A 51 4.28 -8.17 1.21
N SER A 52 4.19 -8.07 -0.11
CA SER A 52 5.01 -8.88 -1.03
C SER A 52 6.49 -8.47 -1.01
N SER A 53 6.77 -7.17 -1.11
CA SER A 53 8.16 -6.65 -1.14
C SER A 53 8.84 -6.65 0.24
N MET A 54 8.05 -6.68 1.33
CA MET A 54 8.53 -6.54 2.71
C MET A 54 9.29 -5.23 2.99
N ILE A 55 9.17 -4.23 2.11
CA ILE A 55 9.84 -2.93 2.23
C ILE A 55 9.50 -2.19 3.54
N GLY A 56 8.29 -2.42 4.07
CA GLY A 56 7.86 -1.88 5.36
C GLY A 56 8.78 -2.29 6.52
N LYS A 57 9.35 -3.51 6.50
CA LYS A 57 10.30 -3.96 7.52
C LYS A 57 11.64 -3.24 7.40
N VAL A 58 12.14 -3.07 6.17
CA VAL A 58 13.39 -2.37 5.88
C VAL A 58 13.29 -0.92 6.36
N VAL A 59 12.26 -0.18 5.94
CA VAL A 59 12.08 1.23 6.34
C VAL A 59 11.85 1.36 7.85
N SER A 60 11.13 0.41 8.48
CA SER A 60 10.99 0.38 9.94
C SER A 60 12.32 0.16 10.68
N ARG A 61 13.24 -0.65 10.11
CA ARG A 61 14.60 -0.84 10.63
C ARG A 61 15.40 0.46 10.49
N LEU A 62 15.33 1.11 9.32
CA LEU A 62 15.99 2.40 9.06
C LEU A 62 15.56 3.47 10.06
N ARG A 63 14.25 3.63 10.26
CA ARG A 63 13.69 4.55 11.26
C ARG A 63 14.30 4.40 12.66
N ARG A 64 14.64 3.17 13.07
CA ARG A 64 15.11 2.87 14.43
C ARG A 64 16.63 2.88 14.57
N LYS A 65 17.35 2.44 13.54
CA LYS A 65 18.78 2.10 13.65
C LYS A 65 19.70 2.92 12.77
N HIS A 66 19.18 3.65 11.77
CA HIS A 66 20.03 4.40 10.86
C HIS A 66 20.77 5.52 11.61
N PRO A 67 22.08 5.74 11.38
CA PRO A 67 22.85 6.76 12.11
C PRO A 67 22.43 8.20 11.77
N ASP A 68 22.04 8.46 10.53
CA ASP A 68 21.56 9.77 10.07
C ASP A 68 20.13 10.06 10.56
N GLU A 69 19.93 11.19 11.24
CA GLU A 69 18.63 11.61 11.77
C GLU A 69 17.62 11.98 10.68
N GLU A 70 18.07 12.58 9.58
CA GLU A 70 17.21 12.96 8.46
C GLU A 70 16.57 11.72 7.84
N VAL A 71 17.38 10.67 7.65
CA VAL A 71 16.92 9.36 7.20
C VAL A 71 15.90 8.76 8.17
N ARG A 72 16.16 8.82 9.47
CA ARG A 72 15.22 8.29 10.48
C ARG A 72 13.88 9.01 10.44
N LYS A 73 13.88 10.35 10.32
CA LYS A 73 12.67 11.16 10.23
C LYS A 73 11.87 10.84 8.96
N LEU A 74 12.54 10.79 7.81
CA LEU A 74 11.90 10.46 6.54
C LEU A 74 11.29 9.05 6.56
N ALA A 75 12.04 8.06 7.04
CA ALA A 75 11.56 6.69 7.21
C ALA A 75 10.36 6.62 8.18
N GLY A 76 10.36 7.43 9.24
CA GLY A 76 9.22 7.57 10.15
C GLY A 76 7.96 8.05 9.44
N ALA A 77 8.06 9.16 8.72
CA ALA A 77 6.94 9.71 7.95
C ALA A 77 6.40 8.73 6.91
N MET A 78 7.27 7.98 6.24
CA MET A 78 6.87 6.93 5.28
C MET A 78 6.08 5.81 5.96
N VAL A 79 6.55 5.30 7.10
CA VAL A 79 5.85 4.24 7.85
C VAL A 79 4.48 4.70 8.29
N ASP A 80 4.35 5.94 8.78
CA ASP A 80 3.06 6.46 9.24
C ASP A 80 2.10 6.72 8.06
N LYS A 81 2.60 7.25 6.94
CA LYS A 81 1.84 7.37 5.69
C LYS A 81 1.31 6.01 5.24
N TRP A 82 2.16 5.00 5.13
CA TRP A 82 1.77 3.67 4.65
C TRP A 82 0.75 2.98 5.56
N LYS A 83 0.87 3.14 6.89
CA LYS A 83 -0.16 2.64 7.82
C LYS A 83 -1.52 3.27 7.55
N LEU A 84 -1.57 4.59 7.34
CA LEU A 84 -2.81 5.29 7.03
C LEU A 84 -3.42 4.81 5.72
N GLU A 85 -2.60 4.63 4.67
CA GLU A 85 -3.08 4.11 3.39
C GLU A 85 -3.63 2.68 3.51
N VAL A 86 -2.96 1.80 4.25
CA VAL A 86 -3.45 0.43 4.48
C VAL A 86 -4.77 0.43 5.26
N ILE A 87 -4.89 1.26 6.30
CA ILE A 87 -6.14 1.37 7.08
C ILE A 87 -7.29 1.80 6.17
N ARG A 88 -7.07 2.83 5.32
CA ARG A 88 -8.07 3.30 4.35
C ARG A 88 -8.47 2.20 3.36
N GLN A 89 -7.50 1.46 2.82
CA GLN A 89 -7.77 0.36 1.90
C GLN A 89 -8.64 -0.72 2.56
N VAL A 90 -8.29 -1.16 3.76
CA VAL A 90 -9.05 -2.16 4.51
C VAL A 90 -10.49 -1.68 4.81
N ASP A 91 -10.66 -0.41 5.17
CA ASP A 91 -11.99 0.15 5.42
C ASP A 91 -12.86 0.21 4.16
N VAL A 92 -12.26 0.52 3.00
CA VAL A 92 -12.94 0.49 1.71
C VAL A 92 -13.37 -0.93 1.36
N ASP A 93 -12.45 -1.91 1.45
CA ASP A 93 -12.73 -3.31 1.17
C ASP A 93 -13.86 -3.85 2.05
N ARG A 94 -13.83 -3.52 3.34
CA ARG A 94 -14.86 -3.91 4.32
C ARG A 94 -16.22 -3.26 4.04
N LYS A 95 -16.26 -2.06 3.44
CA LYS A 95 -17.51 -1.41 3.02
C LYS A 95 -18.08 -2.07 1.77
N VAL A 96 -17.23 -2.42 0.80
CA VAL A 96 -17.61 -3.15 -0.41
C VAL A 96 -18.22 -4.49 -0.03
N GLU A 97 -17.54 -5.27 0.82
CA GLU A 97 -18.02 -6.58 1.28
C GLU A 97 -19.40 -6.49 1.95
N ARG A 98 -19.61 -5.49 2.81
CA ARG A 98 -20.91 -5.28 3.46
C ARG A 98 -22.03 -4.99 2.47
N ARG A 99 -21.76 -4.19 1.43
CA ARG A 99 -22.73 -3.90 0.37
C ARG A 99 -23.08 -5.16 -0.39
N SER A 100 -22.09 -5.94 -0.79
CA SER A 100 -22.30 -7.23 -1.47
C SER A 100 -23.11 -8.21 -0.63
N ARG A 101 -22.86 -8.31 0.68
CA ARG A 101 -23.68 -9.16 1.58
C ARG A 101 -25.11 -8.63 1.78
N GLY A 102 -25.29 -7.31 1.81
CA GLY A 102 -26.62 -6.69 1.89
C GLY A 102 -27.47 -7.02 0.65
N ASP A 103 -26.84 -6.95 -0.52
CA ASP A 103 -27.46 -7.29 -1.82
C ASP A 103 -27.87 -8.78 -1.89
N VAL A 104 -27.02 -9.68 -1.39
CA VAL A 104 -27.35 -11.12 -1.29
C VAL A 104 -28.54 -11.37 -0.34
N ARG A 105 -28.62 -10.66 0.79
CA ARG A 105 -29.77 -10.79 1.71
C ARG A 105 -31.09 -10.35 1.07
N THR A 106 -31.09 -9.21 0.38
CA THR A 106 -32.28 -8.72 -0.35
C THR A 106 -32.70 -9.67 -1.48
N PHE A 107 -31.76 -10.36 -2.11
CA PHE A 107 -32.05 -11.33 -3.16
C PHE A 107 -32.67 -12.63 -2.61
N ILE A 108 -32.22 -13.10 -1.44
CA ILE A 108 -32.79 -14.30 -0.79
C ILE A 108 -34.21 -14.04 -0.25
N GLU A 109 -34.49 -12.83 0.25
CA GLU A 109 -35.81 -12.46 0.77
C GLU A 109 -36.86 -12.28 -0.35
N THR A 110 -36.47 -11.74 -1.51
CA THR A 110 -37.36 -11.58 -2.66
C THR A 110 -37.65 -12.90 -3.40
N GLY A 111 -36.80 -13.92 -3.26
CA GLY A 111 -36.97 -15.25 -3.87
C GLY A 111 -37.90 -16.23 -3.15
N ARG A 112 -38.46 -15.88 -1.98
CA ARG A 112 -39.40 -16.73 -1.21
C ARG A 112 -40.89 -16.33 -1.32
N GLY A 113 -41.22 -15.37 -2.19
CA GLY A 113 -42.59 -14.90 -2.43
C GLY A 113 -43.31 -15.62 -3.57
N GLY A 114 -43.34 -16.96 -3.57
CA GLY A 114 -44.11 -17.75 -4.52
C GLY A 114 -45.41 -18.26 -3.93
N SER A 115 -46.51 -17.50 -4.05
CA SER A 115 -47.89 -17.99 -4.25
C SER A 115 -48.88 -16.83 -4.21
N GLY A 116 -49.55 -16.53 -5.32
CA GLY A 116 -50.59 -15.51 -5.31
C GLY A 116 -51.19 -15.10 -6.65
N TRP A 117 -51.24 -15.97 -7.67
CA TRP A 117 -52.12 -15.71 -8.81
C TRP A 117 -53.55 -16.03 -8.39
N LYS A 118 -54.28 -15.00 -7.94
CA LYS A 118 -55.73 -15.09 -7.81
C LYS A 118 -56.35 -14.97 -9.19
N ARG A 119 -57.26 -15.93 -9.41
CA ARG A 119 -58.04 -16.22 -10.62
C ARG A 119 -59.15 -15.18 -10.82
#